data_AF-A0A2N6E9J6-F1
#
_entry.id   AF-A0A2N6E9J6-F1
#
_cell.length_a   1.000
_cell.length_b   1.000
_cell.length_c   1.000
_cell.angle_alpha   90.00
_cell.angle_beta   90.00
_cell.angle_gamma   90.00
#
_symmetry.space_group_name_H-M   'P 1'
#
loop_
_entity.id
_entity.type
_entity.pdbx_description
1 polymer ?
#
loop_
_entity_poly.entity_id
_entity_poly.type
_entity_poly.pdbx_seq_one_letter_code
_entity_poly.pdbx_strand_id
1 'polypeptide(L)'
;MTRGTTRTRIALTTLLCLFLAACGGGDGDKVDISDAYTGNTSGVVLTAENFEQVVLDAYLGGDSQVEIAVIPLSADRQGGEPLPLSLAGVLEEAMREMNLGGPESLDLLPGDATIYGDCGDGYADWEADINPLNWKVEGTIDFYDYCSEGVTISGPADFWGDIDPLSREMDLTMAFPALSVEADGEEVTVQGNVGMDFEVELDGRTEGKIKMDLVLEDESTGKTYWLSDYKVEEKERATFYEVRMGGRYYDHDAGYIDFETLDPLEIFFEDDQPSEGQVKFSGGEGTWALLDFESDGHYRIEMSDGTVETGTL
;
A
#
# COMPACT_ATOMS: atom_id res chain seq x y z
N MET A 1 58.12 25.46 56.19
CA MET A 1 58.13 25.47 54.70
C MET A 1 58.34 24.01 54.31
N THR A 2 57.43 23.27 53.69
CA THR A 2 56.45 23.57 52.64
C THR A 2 55.35 22.49 52.66
N ARG A 3 54.15 22.87 52.17
CA ARG A 3 52.90 22.11 51.94
C ARG A 3 53.14 20.78 51.17
N GLY A 4 52.25 19.78 51.14
CA GLY A 4 50.87 19.62 51.58
C GLY A 4 50.28 18.26 51.13
N THR A 5 49.09 17.93 51.65
CA THR A 5 47.89 17.32 50.99
C THR A 5 48.12 16.29 49.86
N THR A 6 47.43 15.14 49.73
CA THR A 6 45.95 14.99 49.69
C THR A 6 45.49 13.54 49.39
N ARG A 7 44.24 13.24 49.79
CA ARG A 7 43.18 12.48 49.08
C ARG A 7 43.16 10.94 49.07
N THR A 8 42.33 10.41 49.97
CA THR A 8 41.03 9.77 49.68
C THR A 8 40.95 8.91 48.41
N ARG A 9 40.98 7.58 48.58
CA ARG A 9 40.51 6.59 47.61
C ARG A 9 39.17 6.03 48.08
N ILE A 10 38.06 6.61 47.61
CA ILE A 10 36.72 6.03 47.74
C ILE A 10 35.98 6.30 46.43
N ALA A 11 35.29 5.26 45.96
CA ALA A 11 34.26 5.24 44.92
C ALA A 11 34.72 5.42 43.46
N LEU A 12 35.00 4.29 42.79
CA LEU A 12 34.84 4.19 41.34
C LEU A 12 34.56 2.73 40.92
N THR A 13 33.45 2.15 41.38
CA THR A 13 33.03 0.80 40.94
C THR A 13 31.51 0.59 41.09
N THR A 14 30.70 1.57 40.69
CA THR A 14 29.22 1.44 40.71
C THR A 14 28.56 2.38 39.71
N LEU A 15 28.97 2.32 38.43
CA LEU A 15 28.33 3.07 37.34
C LEU A 15 28.47 2.33 36.00
N LEU A 16 28.11 1.04 35.95
CA LEU A 16 28.18 0.23 34.72
C LEU A 16 27.06 -0.83 34.64
N CYS A 17 25.86 -0.53 35.14
CA CYS A 17 24.71 -1.46 35.06
C CYS A 17 23.37 -0.76 34.73
N LEU A 18 23.37 0.47 34.18
CA LEU A 18 22.14 1.25 33.95
C LEU A 18 21.81 1.51 32.47
N PHE A 19 22.47 0.84 31.52
CA PHE A 19 22.25 1.04 30.07
C PHE A 19 21.70 -0.19 29.33
N LEU A 20 21.04 -1.13 30.02
CA LEU A 20 20.43 -2.33 29.38
C LEU A 20 18.91 -2.37 29.50
N ALA A 21 18.25 -1.25 29.82
CA ALA A 21 16.79 -1.17 29.91
C ALA A 21 16.25 -0.11 28.94
N ALA A 22 16.44 -0.36 27.64
CA ALA A 22 15.70 0.31 26.56
C ALA A 22 15.83 -0.54 25.28
N CYS A 23 15.44 -1.82 25.38
CA CYS A 23 15.00 -2.61 24.22
C CYS A 23 13.52 -2.85 24.47
N GLY A 24 12.75 -1.77 24.37
CA GLY A 24 11.29 -1.88 24.28
C GLY A 24 11.01 -2.04 22.81
N GLY A 25 10.62 -3.24 22.39
CA GLY A 25 10.13 -3.47 21.04
C GLY A 25 8.98 -2.49 20.82
N GLY A 26 9.18 -1.56 19.89
CA GLY A 26 8.14 -0.67 19.43
C GLY A 26 7.24 -1.51 18.53
N ASP A 27 5.97 -1.63 18.87
CA ASP A 27 5.01 -1.88 17.81
C ASP A 27 5.09 -0.61 16.94
N GLY A 28 5.49 -0.74 15.68
CA GLY A 28 5.64 0.40 14.77
C GLY A 28 4.37 1.27 14.81
N ASP A 29 4.55 2.56 15.12
CA ASP A 29 3.43 3.47 15.24
C ASP A 29 2.89 3.75 13.83
N LYS A 30 1.62 3.41 13.60
CA LYS A 30 0.92 3.78 12.36
C LYS A 30 0.91 5.30 12.22
N VAL A 31 1.07 5.77 10.98
CA VAL A 31 0.89 7.19 10.67
C VAL A 31 -0.60 7.51 10.77
N ASP A 32 -0.96 8.44 11.66
CA ASP A 32 -2.31 9.00 11.74
C ASP A 32 -2.48 10.03 10.62
N ILE A 33 -3.24 9.65 9.60
CA ILE A 33 -3.51 10.44 8.40
C ILE A 33 -4.88 11.12 8.42
N SER A 34 -5.62 11.02 9.52
CA SER A 34 -6.99 11.58 9.58
C SER A 34 -7.03 13.10 9.42
N ASP A 35 -5.97 13.79 9.83
CA ASP A 35 -5.81 15.25 9.67
C ASP A 35 -5.25 15.65 8.29
N ALA A 36 -4.74 14.70 7.49
CA ALA A 36 -4.20 14.98 6.16
C ALA A 36 -5.31 15.17 5.12
N TYR A 37 -6.45 14.51 5.28
CA TYR A 37 -7.59 14.67 4.39
C TYR A 37 -8.37 15.96 4.72
N THR A 38 -8.55 16.82 3.72
CA THR A 38 -9.19 18.15 3.89
C THR A 38 -10.54 18.29 3.20
N GLY A 39 -11.01 17.25 2.52
CA GLY A 39 -12.22 17.26 1.71
C GLY A 39 -13.52 17.00 2.47
N ASN A 40 -14.57 16.69 1.71
CA ASN A 40 -15.91 16.42 2.19
C ASN A 40 -16.04 15.03 2.84
N THR A 41 -16.51 14.97 4.09
CA THR A 41 -16.70 13.72 4.84
C THR A 41 -18.15 13.26 4.94
N SER A 42 -19.07 13.89 4.20
CA SER A 42 -20.44 13.42 4.07
C SER A 42 -20.56 12.28 3.05
N GLY A 43 -21.54 11.39 3.21
CA GLY A 43 -21.75 10.33 2.23
C GLY A 43 -22.26 10.90 0.91
N VAL A 44 -21.63 10.55 -0.21
CA VAL A 44 -21.97 11.07 -1.54
C VAL A 44 -23.37 10.61 -1.95
N VAL A 45 -24.23 11.53 -2.38
CA VAL A 45 -25.52 11.17 -2.98
C VAL A 45 -25.29 10.93 -4.46
N LEU A 46 -25.43 9.68 -4.90
CA LEU A 46 -25.30 9.34 -6.31
C LEU A 46 -26.51 9.85 -7.10
N THR A 47 -26.22 10.46 -8.25
CA THR A 47 -27.16 11.05 -9.20
C THR A 47 -26.80 10.60 -10.60
N ALA A 48 -27.75 10.68 -11.54
CA ALA A 48 -27.50 10.35 -12.95
C ALA A 48 -26.35 11.17 -13.56
N GLU A 49 -26.02 12.33 -12.98
CA GLU A 49 -24.96 13.22 -13.47
C GLU A 49 -23.55 12.89 -12.93
N ASN A 50 -23.41 12.16 -11.82
CA ASN A 50 -22.10 11.95 -11.17
C ASN A 50 -21.75 10.50 -10.88
N PHE A 51 -22.69 9.56 -10.99
CA PHE A 51 -22.48 8.22 -10.46
C PHE A 51 -21.38 7.45 -11.17
N GLU A 52 -21.26 7.59 -12.50
CA GLU A 52 -20.23 6.91 -13.29
C GLU A 52 -18.85 7.33 -12.82
N GLN A 53 -18.55 8.63 -12.81
CA GLN A 53 -17.28 9.17 -12.34
C GLN A 53 -16.99 8.75 -10.89
N VAL A 54 -17.90 8.96 -9.95
CA VAL A 54 -17.66 8.64 -8.52
C VAL A 54 -17.40 7.15 -8.30
N VAL A 55 -18.09 6.27 -9.05
CA VAL A 55 -17.90 4.81 -8.96
C VAL A 55 -16.54 4.40 -9.53
N LEU A 56 -16.18 4.93 -10.70
CA LEU A 56 -14.88 4.64 -11.32
C LEU A 56 -13.74 5.21 -10.47
N ASP A 57 -13.87 6.44 -9.99
CA ASP A 57 -12.87 7.05 -9.11
C ASP A 57 -12.64 6.22 -7.84
N ALA A 58 -13.72 5.71 -7.24
CA ALA A 58 -13.64 4.86 -6.06
C ALA A 58 -13.05 3.47 -6.35
N TYR A 59 -13.34 2.90 -7.51
CA TYR A 59 -12.76 1.64 -7.97
C TYR A 59 -11.26 1.77 -8.23
N LEU A 60 -10.85 2.88 -8.85
CA LEU A 60 -9.48 3.19 -9.25
C LEU A 60 -8.69 3.90 -8.14
N GLY A 61 -9.36 4.26 -7.05
CA GLY A 61 -8.77 4.93 -5.91
C GLY A 61 -8.22 6.34 -6.17
N GLY A 62 -8.77 7.07 -7.15
CA GLY A 62 -8.35 8.42 -7.55
C GLY A 62 -9.13 8.95 -8.76
N ASP A 63 -8.85 10.16 -9.24
CA ASP A 63 -9.55 10.79 -10.38
C ASP A 63 -9.36 9.98 -11.68
N SER A 64 -10.45 9.43 -12.22
CA SER A 64 -10.49 8.49 -13.36
C SER A 64 -10.23 9.14 -14.73
N GLN A 65 -9.64 10.33 -14.78
CA GLN A 65 -9.31 11.00 -16.04
C GLN A 65 -8.10 10.40 -16.77
N VAL A 66 -7.49 9.37 -16.19
CA VAL A 66 -6.43 8.55 -16.79
C VAL A 66 -7.05 7.25 -17.34
N GLU A 67 -6.65 6.82 -18.55
CA GLU A 67 -7.03 5.50 -19.11
C GLU A 67 -6.38 4.40 -18.24
N ILE A 68 -7.17 3.47 -17.67
CA ILE A 68 -6.70 2.58 -16.60
C ILE A 68 -7.08 1.09 -16.76
N ALA A 69 -6.07 0.21 -16.74
CA ALA A 69 -5.97 -1.23 -16.49
C ALA A 69 -5.94 -1.63 -15.00
N VAL A 70 -6.64 -2.69 -14.62
CA VAL A 70 -6.48 -3.35 -13.31
C VAL A 70 -5.62 -4.58 -13.48
N ILE A 71 -4.33 -4.41 -13.21
CA ILE A 71 -3.34 -5.47 -13.32
C ILE A 71 -3.18 -6.16 -11.95
N PRO A 72 -3.12 -7.51 -11.91
CA PRO A 72 -2.81 -8.27 -10.70
C PRO A 72 -1.45 -7.88 -10.12
N LEU A 73 -1.29 -7.93 -8.80
CA LEU A 73 -0.08 -7.50 -8.10
C LEU A 73 1.17 -8.26 -8.54
N SER A 74 1.01 -9.52 -8.98
CA SER A 74 2.10 -10.40 -9.42
C SER A 74 2.32 -10.49 -10.93
N ALA A 75 1.61 -9.72 -11.76
CA ALA A 75 1.81 -9.69 -13.21
C ALA A 75 2.79 -8.57 -13.63
N ASP A 76 3.51 -8.75 -14.76
CA ASP A 76 4.38 -7.72 -15.34
C ASP A 76 3.54 -6.48 -15.74
N ARG A 77 3.77 -5.32 -15.10
CA ARG A 77 2.89 -4.15 -15.24
C ARG A 77 3.20 -3.30 -16.47
N GLN A 78 2.16 -2.88 -17.21
CA GLN A 78 2.29 -2.05 -18.41
C GLN A 78 1.26 -0.90 -18.46
N GLY A 79 1.49 0.14 -17.65
CA GLY A 79 0.87 1.47 -17.81
C GLY A 79 -0.64 1.56 -17.55
N GLY A 80 -1.07 2.70 -17.01
CA GLY A 80 -2.47 2.95 -16.69
C GLY A 80 -2.99 2.06 -15.59
N GLU A 81 -2.36 1.98 -14.42
CA GLU A 81 -2.97 1.30 -13.27
C GLU A 81 -3.54 2.31 -12.27
N PRO A 82 -4.47 1.89 -11.39
CA PRO A 82 -4.80 2.65 -10.20
C PRO A 82 -3.52 3.01 -9.43
N LEU A 83 -3.17 4.30 -9.34
CA LEU A 83 -1.99 4.78 -8.61
C LEU A 83 -1.79 4.13 -7.23
N PRO A 84 -2.83 3.90 -6.40
CA PRO A 84 -2.66 3.21 -5.12
C PRO A 84 -2.18 1.77 -5.24
N LEU A 85 -2.65 1.04 -6.27
CA LEU A 85 -2.22 -0.34 -6.52
C LEU A 85 -0.82 -0.38 -7.10
N SER A 86 -0.48 0.52 -8.03
CA SER A 86 0.88 0.61 -8.54
C SER A 86 1.87 0.99 -7.44
N LEU A 87 1.52 1.94 -6.57
CA LEU A 87 2.32 2.26 -5.39
C LEU A 87 2.50 1.03 -4.50
N ALA A 88 1.42 0.35 -4.13
CA ALA A 88 1.50 -0.84 -3.30
C ALA A 88 2.40 -1.91 -3.93
N GLY A 89 2.32 -2.06 -5.24
CA GLY A 89 3.12 -2.99 -5.99
C GLY A 89 4.61 -2.63 -6.10
N VAL A 90 4.95 -1.34 -6.28
CA VAL A 90 6.33 -0.84 -6.21
C VAL A 90 6.93 -1.08 -4.81
N LEU A 91 6.13 -0.81 -3.77
CA LEU A 91 6.53 -1.07 -2.38
C LEU A 91 6.72 -2.57 -2.13
N GLU A 92 5.86 -3.43 -2.70
CA GLU A 92 6.00 -4.89 -2.64
C GLU A 92 7.31 -5.35 -3.28
N GLU A 93 7.61 -4.87 -4.49
CA GLU A 93 8.84 -5.25 -5.19
C GLU A 93 10.08 -4.85 -4.39
N ALA A 94 10.12 -3.61 -3.88
CA ALA A 94 11.21 -3.15 -3.01
C ALA A 94 11.35 -4.08 -1.79
N MET A 95 10.24 -4.52 -1.18
CA MET A 95 10.29 -5.45 -0.05
C MET A 95 10.77 -6.85 -0.43
N ARG A 96 10.40 -7.37 -1.61
CA ARG A 96 10.88 -8.66 -2.11
C ARG A 96 12.39 -8.64 -2.36
N GLU A 97 12.92 -7.54 -2.89
CA GLU A 97 14.35 -7.37 -3.14
C GLU A 97 15.19 -7.26 -1.85
N MET A 98 14.59 -6.87 -0.72
CA MET A 98 15.26 -6.94 0.60
C MET A 98 15.60 -8.39 1.02
N ASN A 99 14.93 -9.41 0.44
CA ASN A 99 15.17 -10.84 0.68
C ASN A 99 15.20 -11.24 2.18
N LEU A 100 14.31 -10.65 2.98
CA LEU A 100 14.28 -10.80 4.44
C LEU A 100 14.03 -12.27 4.91
N GLY A 101 13.44 -13.12 4.06
CA GLY A 101 13.03 -14.51 4.38
C GLY A 101 13.83 -15.64 3.72
N GLY A 102 14.90 -15.35 2.98
CA GLY A 102 15.67 -16.38 2.28
C GLY A 102 16.43 -17.34 3.23
N PRO A 103 16.69 -18.61 2.88
CA PRO A 103 17.56 -19.48 3.68
C PRO A 103 19.00 -18.94 3.81
N GLU A 104 19.38 -18.01 2.94
CA GLU A 104 20.64 -17.25 3.00
C GLU A 104 20.58 -16.09 4.01
N SER A 105 19.40 -15.62 4.44
CA SER A 105 19.23 -14.54 5.44
C SER A 105 19.49 -15.01 6.87
N LEU A 106 19.61 -16.33 7.10
CA LEU A 106 19.91 -16.91 8.41
C LEU A 106 21.30 -16.56 8.96
N ASP A 107 22.18 -15.94 8.16
CA ASP A 107 23.53 -15.54 8.55
C ASP A 107 23.66 -14.07 9.03
N LEU A 108 22.60 -13.23 9.00
CA LEU A 108 22.74 -11.77 9.23
C LEU A 108 21.74 -11.16 10.21
N LEU A 109 22.30 -10.66 11.33
CA LEU A 109 21.83 -9.51 12.12
C LEU A 109 22.46 -8.24 11.51
N PRO A 110 21.91 -7.05 11.82
CA PRO A 110 21.01 -6.26 10.94
C PRO A 110 21.37 -6.29 9.45
N GLY A 111 20.38 -6.13 8.59
CA GLY A 111 20.56 -5.99 7.14
C GLY A 111 20.58 -4.52 6.74
N ASP A 112 21.56 -4.12 5.93
CA ASP A 112 21.54 -2.86 5.19
C ASP A 112 21.94 -3.14 3.73
N ALA A 113 21.21 -2.55 2.78
CA ALA A 113 21.54 -2.64 1.37
C ALA A 113 20.90 -1.50 0.57
N THR A 114 21.39 -1.35 -0.66
CA THR A 114 20.82 -0.48 -1.68
C THR A 114 20.12 -1.34 -2.73
N ILE A 115 18.87 -1.00 -3.03
CA ILE A 115 18.07 -1.57 -4.12
C ILE A 115 18.05 -0.54 -5.25
N TYR A 116 18.41 -0.94 -6.46
CA TYR A 116 18.35 -0.06 -7.63
C TYR A 116 17.01 -0.27 -8.34
N GLY A 117 16.37 0.82 -8.76
CA GLY A 117 15.15 0.75 -9.55
C GLY A 117 15.38 0.11 -10.92
N ASP A 118 14.30 -0.37 -11.54
CA ASP A 118 14.34 -1.00 -12.88
C ASP A 118 14.28 0.05 -14.01
N CYS A 119 13.83 1.26 -13.68
CA CYS A 119 13.80 2.43 -14.54
C CYS A 119 14.62 3.59 -13.93
N GLY A 120 15.23 4.41 -14.79
CA GLY A 120 16.02 5.56 -14.35
C GLY A 120 17.34 5.21 -13.64
N ASP A 121 17.82 6.15 -12.81
CA ASP A 121 19.07 6.05 -12.04
C ASP A 121 18.82 6.06 -10.51
N GLY A 122 17.56 5.93 -10.09
CA GLY A 122 17.15 6.00 -8.70
C GLY A 122 17.38 4.72 -7.91
N TYR A 123 17.26 4.82 -6.59
CA TYR A 123 17.54 3.72 -5.67
C TYR A 123 16.79 3.89 -4.35
N ALA A 124 16.72 2.81 -3.56
CA ALA A 124 16.25 2.81 -2.19
C ALA A 124 17.33 2.25 -1.27
N ASP A 125 17.61 2.95 -0.17
CA ASP A 125 18.49 2.45 0.90
C ASP A 125 17.62 1.97 2.06
N TRP A 126 17.88 0.77 2.57
CA TRP A 126 17.12 0.23 3.70
C TRP A 126 18.02 -0.31 4.81
N GLU A 127 17.49 -0.32 6.03
CA GLU A 127 18.08 -0.95 7.21
C GLU A 127 17.00 -1.70 7.99
N ALA A 128 17.28 -2.93 8.44
CA ALA A 128 16.34 -3.73 9.23
C ALA A 128 16.99 -4.46 10.41
N ASP A 129 16.26 -4.54 11.52
CA ASP A 129 16.51 -5.45 12.65
C ASP A 129 15.52 -6.62 12.57
N ILE A 130 16.05 -7.84 12.62
CA ILE A 130 15.26 -9.08 12.63
C ILE A 130 15.51 -9.78 13.97
N ASN A 131 14.44 -10.01 14.73
CA ASN A 131 14.50 -10.74 15.98
C ASN A 131 14.35 -12.26 15.73
N PRO A 132 15.43 -13.06 15.85
CA PRO A 132 15.38 -14.48 15.49
C PRO A 132 14.57 -15.35 16.48
N LEU A 133 14.09 -14.79 17.59
CA LEU A 133 13.29 -15.54 18.57
C LEU A 133 11.81 -15.63 18.19
N ASN A 134 11.31 -14.60 17.51
CA ASN A 134 9.90 -14.48 17.12
C ASN A 134 9.71 -14.07 15.65
N TRP A 135 10.80 -13.87 14.91
CA TRP A 135 10.83 -13.45 13.51
C TRP A 135 10.09 -12.14 13.21
N LYS A 136 10.06 -11.26 14.20
CA LYS A 136 9.65 -9.88 13.99
C LYS A 136 10.74 -9.11 13.26
N VAL A 137 10.33 -8.28 12.32
CA VAL A 137 11.19 -7.35 11.61
C VAL A 137 10.71 -5.92 11.85
N GLU A 138 11.65 -5.00 12.03
CA GLU A 138 11.42 -3.56 12.04
C GLU A 138 12.58 -2.86 11.31
N GLY A 139 12.30 -1.80 10.58
CA GLY A 139 13.31 -1.14 9.74
C GLY A 139 12.82 0.15 9.11
N THR A 140 13.72 0.75 8.33
CA THR A 140 13.48 1.98 7.58
C THR A 140 13.94 1.81 6.15
N ILE A 141 13.27 2.47 5.22
CA ILE A 141 13.65 2.57 3.82
C ILE A 141 13.55 4.03 3.37
N ASP A 142 14.61 4.55 2.75
CA ASP A 142 14.65 5.87 2.14
C ASP A 142 14.69 5.71 0.62
N PHE A 143 13.65 6.19 -0.07
CA PHE A 143 13.55 6.18 -1.52
C PHE A 143 14.15 7.46 -2.12
N TYR A 144 15.04 7.30 -3.10
CA TYR A 144 15.73 8.37 -3.84
C TYR A 144 15.44 8.24 -5.33
N ASP A 145 14.34 8.83 -5.76
CA ASP A 145 13.80 8.73 -7.11
C ASP A 145 13.71 7.26 -7.57
N TYR A 146 13.43 6.35 -6.63
CA TYR A 146 13.33 4.92 -6.89
C TYR A 146 12.21 4.69 -7.88
N CYS A 147 12.52 4.10 -9.03
CA CYS A 147 11.57 3.90 -10.10
C CYS A 147 11.42 2.41 -10.35
N SER A 148 10.17 1.96 -10.34
CA SER A 148 9.76 0.61 -10.69
C SER A 148 8.51 0.71 -11.56
N GLU A 149 8.50 -0.02 -12.68
CA GLU A 149 7.31 -0.19 -13.53
C GLU A 149 6.67 1.14 -13.99
N GLY A 150 7.50 2.18 -14.15
CA GLY A 150 7.07 3.51 -14.59
C GLY A 150 6.56 4.44 -13.49
N VAL A 151 6.53 3.98 -12.22
CA VAL A 151 6.21 4.80 -11.05
C VAL A 151 7.50 5.14 -10.32
N THR A 152 7.73 6.43 -10.10
CA THR A 152 8.88 6.95 -9.35
C THR A 152 8.45 7.40 -7.97
N ILE A 153 9.12 6.94 -6.92
CA ILE A 153 8.84 7.30 -5.53
C ILE A 153 10.08 7.90 -4.83
N SER A 154 9.82 8.89 -3.99
CA SER A 154 10.83 9.59 -3.19
C SER A 154 10.31 9.90 -1.80
N GLY A 155 11.10 9.60 -0.77
CA GLY A 155 10.76 9.88 0.63
C GLY A 155 11.07 8.72 1.59
N PRO A 156 10.94 8.96 2.90
CA PRO A 156 11.19 7.95 3.92
C PRO A 156 9.94 7.10 4.19
N ALA A 157 10.15 5.83 4.52
CA ALA A 157 9.14 4.97 5.10
C ALA A 157 9.74 4.10 6.22
N ASP A 158 8.93 3.85 7.25
CA ASP A 158 9.22 2.86 8.27
C ASP A 158 8.48 1.56 7.89
N PHE A 159 9.04 0.40 8.18
CA PHE A 159 8.34 -0.87 8.01
C PHE A 159 8.53 -1.79 9.20
N TRP A 160 7.53 -2.64 9.44
CA TRP A 160 7.56 -3.64 10.51
C TRP A 160 6.63 -4.80 10.18
N GLY A 161 6.85 -5.94 10.82
CA GLY A 161 6.00 -7.09 10.61
C GLY A 161 6.54 -8.40 11.16
N ASP A 162 6.03 -9.49 10.63
CA ASP A 162 6.39 -10.86 10.97
C ASP A 162 6.75 -11.63 9.69
N ILE A 163 7.81 -12.43 9.75
CA ILE A 163 8.26 -13.29 8.65
C ILE A 163 8.26 -14.73 9.15
N ASP A 164 7.60 -15.65 8.46
CA ASP A 164 7.77 -17.08 8.74
C ASP A 164 8.73 -17.69 7.71
N PRO A 165 10.00 -17.97 8.08
CA PRO A 165 10.98 -18.52 7.15
C PRO A 165 10.69 -19.98 6.73
N LEU A 166 9.76 -20.66 7.41
CA LEU A 166 9.38 -22.04 7.09
C LEU A 166 8.24 -22.08 6.06
N SER A 167 7.19 -21.28 6.27
CA SER A 167 6.07 -21.18 5.32
C SER A 167 6.33 -20.19 4.18
N ARG A 168 7.32 -19.30 4.35
CA ARG A 168 7.56 -18.13 3.48
C ARG A 168 6.40 -17.13 3.49
N GLU A 169 5.62 -17.14 4.57
CA GLU A 169 4.58 -16.15 4.83
C GLU A 169 5.24 -14.85 5.31
N MET A 170 4.77 -13.72 4.80
CA MET A 170 5.25 -12.39 5.18
C MET A 170 4.05 -11.49 5.44
N ASP A 171 3.93 -10.98 6.67
CA ASP A 171 2.98 -9.93 7.05
C ASP A 171 3.79 -8.67 7.37
N LEU A 172 3.86 -7.74 6.43
CA LEU A 172 4.64 -6.51 6.53
C LEU A 172 3.71 -5.31 6.45
N THR A 173 3.92 -4.33 7.32
CA THR A 173 3.30 -3.01 7.24
C THR A 173 4.38 -1.98 6.99
N MET A 174 4.18 -1.15 5.99
CA MET A 174 4.95 0.05 5.74
C MET A 174 4.11 1.28 6.09
N ALA A 175 4.73 2.27 6.72
CA ALA A 175 4.11 3.55 6.99
C ALA A 175 5.03 4.68 6.59
N PHE A 176 4.47 5.68 5.94
CA PHE A 176 5.22 6.80 5.41
C PHE A 176 4.51 8.11 5.71
N PRO A 177 5.21 9.09 6.31
CA PRO A 177 4.62 10.39 6.63
C PRO A 177 4.36 11.23 5.39
N ALA A 178 5.15 11.04 4.33
CA ALA A 178 4.96 11.63 3.01
C ALA A 178 5.90 10.95 1.99
N LEU A 179 5.33 10.41 0.92
CA LEU A 179 6.04 9.99 -0.28
C LEU A 179 5.63 10.90 -1.43
N SER A 180 6.62 11.39 -2.17
CA SER A 180 6.40 11.99 -3.49
C SER A 180 6.29 10.84 -4.49
N VAL A 181 5.20 10.78 -5.25
CA VAL A 181 4.96 9.74 -6.25
C VAL A 181 4.74 10.42 -7.60
N GLU A 182 5.52 10.03 -8.60
CA GLU A 182 5.36 10.46 -9.99
C GLU A 182 4.97 9.25 -10.85
N ALA A 183 3.82 9.36 -11.53
CA ALA A 183 3.34 8.35 -12.48
C ALA A 183 2.72 9.08 -13.67
N ASP A 184 3.04 8.65 -14.90
CA ASP A 184 2.52 9.23 -16.15
C ASP A 184 2.68 10.77 -16.27
N GLY A 185 3.67 11.34 -15.58
CA GLY A 185 3.96 12.78 -15.55
C GLY A 185 3.08 13.59 -14.60
N GLU A 186 2.27 12.93 -13.78
CA GLU A 186 1.53 13.52 -12.67
C GLU A 186 2.30 13.29 -11.37
N GLU A 187 2.30 14.29 -10.49
CA GLU A 187 2.99 14.26 -9.20
C GLU A 187 1.95 14.36 -8.08
N VAL A 188 2.00 13.39 -7.17
CA VAL A 188 1.08 13.26 -6.04
C VAL A 188 1.88 13.03 -4.77
N THR A 189 1.53 13.73 -3.69
CA THR A 189 2.04 13.41 -2.35
C THR A 189 1.13 12.39 -1.68
N VAL A 190 1.69 11.26 -1.23
CA VAL A 190 0.95 10.19 -0.56
C VAL A 190 1.39 10.06 0.89
N GLN A 191 0.45 10.01 1.83
CA GLN A 191 0.70 9.78 3.25
C GLN A 191 -0.12 8.57 3.69
N GLY A 192 0.45 7.68 4.52
CA GLY A 192 -0.36 6.61 5.09
C GLY A 192 0.38 5.33 5.41
N ASN A 193 -0.37 4.24 5.34
CA ASN A 193 0.06 2.91 5.73
C ASN A 193 -0.37 1.89 4.67
N VAL A 194 0.53 0.98 4.32
CA VAL A 194 0.29 -0.16 3.44
C VAL A 194 0.71 -1.43 4.17
N GLY A 195 -0.26 -2.28 4.51
CA GLY A 195 -0.04 -3.62 5.03
C GLY A 195 -0.15 -4.64 3.92
N MET A 196 0.75 -5.61 3.87
CA MET A 196 0.80 -6.68 2.88
C MET A 196 1.03 -8.02 3.56
N ASP A 197 0.17 -8.98 3.24
CA ASP A 197 0.19 -10.36 3.73
C ASP A 197 0.31 -11.27 2.51
N PHE A 198 1.47 -11.94 2.36
CA PHE A 198 1.77 -12.83 1.25
C PHE A 198 1.95 -14.26 1.72
N GLU A 199 1.24 -15.18 1.07
CA GLU A 199 1.38 -16.62 1.28
C GLU A 199 1.68 -17.31 -0.06
N VAL A 200 2.71 -18.17 -0.09
CA VAL A 200 2.99 -19.04 -1.23
C VAL A 200 2.45 -20.44 -0.93
N GLU A 201 1.43 -20.87 -1.67
CA GLU A 201 0.85 -22.21 -1.54
C GLU A 201 1.87 -23.30 -1.96
N LEU A 202 1.66 -24.54 -1.48
CA LEU A 202 2.55 -25.68 -1.75
C LEU A 202 2.67 -26.05 -3.24
N ASP A 203 1.70 -25.66 -4.06
CA ASP A 203 1.73 -25.87 -5.51
C ASP A 203 2.36 -24.71 -6.28
N GLY A 204 2.88 -23.71 -5.56
CA GLY A 204 3.58 -22.56 -6.10
C GLY A 204 2.70 -21.34 -6.39
N ARG A 205 1.38 -21.45 -6.21
CA ARG A 205 0.45 -20.34 -6.40
C ARG A 205 0.51 -19.34 -5.24
N THR A 206 0.29 -18.07 -5.51
CA THR A 206 0.31 -17.03 -4.48
C THR A 206 -1.08 -16.59 -4.05
N GLU A 207 -1.21 -16.28 -2.76
CA GLU A 207 -2.32 -15.50 -2.20
C GLU A 207 -1.73 -14.24 -1.57
N GLY A 208 -2.27 -13.08 -1.93
CA GLY A 208 -1.83 -11.79 -1.44
C GLY A 208 -3.00 -11.02 -0.83
N LYS A 209 -2.78 -10.36 0.30
CA LYS A 209 -3.74 -9.41 0.87
C LYS A 209 -3.04 -8.08 1.11
N ILE A 210 -3.56 -7.03 0.49
CA ILE A 210 -3.12 -5.66 0.70
C ILE A 210 -4.18 -4.91 1.50
N LYS A 211 -3.74 -4.13 2.48
CA LYS A 211 -4.56 -3.21 3.27
C LYS A 211 -3.94 -1.83 3.23
N MET A 212 -4.71 -0.84 2.80
CA MET A 212 -4.25 0.52 2.61
C MET A 212 -5.11 1.49 3.43
N ASP A 213 -4.44 2.43 4.06
CA ASP A 213 -5.04 3.65 4.60
C ASP A 213 -4.17 4.80 4.08
N LEU A 214 -4.61 5.48 3.03
CA LEU A 214 -3.79 6.42 2.24
C LEU A 214 -4.53 7.72 1.97
N VAL A 215 -3.89 8.86 2.24
CA VAL A 215 -4.31 10.17 1.71
C VAL A 215 -3.38 10.56 0.57
N LEU A 216 -3.97 10.84 -0.58
CA LEU A 216 -3.31 11.32 -1.79
C LEU A 216 -3.60 12.82 -1.95
N GLU A 217 -2.58 13.64 -2.14
CA GLU A 217 -2.69 15.07 -2.43
C GLU A 217 -2.16 15.35 -3.84
N ASP A 218 -3.05 15.79 -4.74
CA ASP A 218 -2.68 16.29 -6.06
C ASP A 218 -2.02 17.66 -5.89
N GLU A 219 -0.71 17.75 -6.16
CA GLU A 219 0.09 18.96 -6.00
C GLU A 219 -0.36 20.11 -6.91
N SER A 220 -1.01 19.79 -8.04
CA SER A 220 -1.45 20.78 -9.01
C SER A 220 -2.73 21.50 -8.57
N THR A 221 -3.64 20.80 -7.90
CA THR A 221 -4.93 21.33 -7.46
C THR A 221 -5.02 21.58 -5.95
N GLY A 222 -4.16 20.94 -5.16
CA GLY A 222 -4.23 20.87 -3.70
C GLY A 222 -5.40 20.06 -3.18
N LYS A 223 -6.03 19.23 -4.03
CA LYS A 223 -7.13 18.35 -3.63
C LYS A 223 -6.57 17.10 -2.97
N THR A 224 -7.28 16.64 -1.95
CA THR A 224 -6.95 15.44 -1.19
C THR A 224 -8.01 14.35 -1.39
N TYR A 225 -7.56 13.13 -1.61
CA TYR A 225 -8.37 11.92 -1.76
C TYR A 225 -7.97 10.93 -0.68
N TRP A 226 -8.92 10.18 -0.11
CA TRP A 226 -8.62 9.25 0.98
C TRP A 226 -9.16 7.86 0.73
N LEU A 227 -8.27 6.87 0.74
CA LEU A 227 -8.57 5.45 0.73
C LEU A 227 -8.50 4.95 2.15
N SER A 228 -9.66 4.74 2.78
CA SER A 228 -9.77 4.33 4.17
C SER A 228 -10.17 2.86 4.27
N ASP A 229 -9.36 2.08 4.99
CA ASP A 229 -9.56 0.63 5.15
C ASP A 229 -9.74 -0.09 3.80
N TYR A 230 -9.00 0.37 2.79
CA TYR A 230 -9.01 -0.18 1.43
C TYR A 230 -8.30 -1.53 1.45
N LYS A 231 -8.93 -2.56 0.90
CA LYS A 231 -8.47 -3.93 0.94
C LYS A 231 -8.49 -4.52 -0.45
N VAL A 232 -7.46 -5.28 -0.77
CA VAL A 232 -7.39 -6.14 -1.95
C VAL A 232 -6.96 -7.52 -1.47
N GLU A 233 -7.71 -8.54 -1.86
CA GLU A 233 -7.35 -9.94 -1.68
C GLU A 233 -7.24 -10.55 -3.06
N GLU A 234 -6.06 -11.04 -3.39
CA GLU A 234 -5.75 -11.67 -4.67
C GLU A 234 -5.41 -13.13 -4.45
N LYS A 235 -5.97 -13.99 -5.31
CA LYS A 235 -5.66 -15.41 -5.30
C LYS A 235 -5.41 -15.92 -6.71
N GLU A 236 -4.21 -16.41 -6.94
CA GLU A 236 -3.83 -17.01 -8.22
C GLU A 236 -4.60 -18.32 -8.46
N ARG A 237 -5.27 -18.41 -9.62
CA ARG A 237 -5.94 -19.60 -10.15
C ARG A 237 -5.15 -20.17 -11.32
N ALA A 238 -5.69 -21.17 -12.00
CA ALA A 238 -4.96 -21.85 -13.06
C ALA A 238 -4.74 -20.99 -14.32
N THR A 239 -5.61 -20.02 -14.58
CA THR A 239 -5.59 -19.19 -15.80
C THR A 239 -5.92 -17.71 -15.55
N PHE A 240 -6.20 -17.34 -14.30
CA PHE A 240 -6.66 -16.01 -13.92
C PHE A 240 -6.34 -15.74 -12.46
N TYR A 241 -6.45 -14.48 -12.04
CA TYR A 241 -6.43 -14.04 -10.66
C TYR A 241 -7.85 -13.77 -10.19
N GLU A 242 -8.20 -14.31 -9.03
CA GLU A 242 -9.46 -13.99 -8.35
C GLU A 242 -9.19 -12.84 -7.39
N VAL A 243 -9.79 -11.68 -7.64
CA VAL A 243 -9.59 -10.47 -6.84
C VAL A 243 -10.88 -10.11 -6.09
N ARG A 244 -10.74 -9.79 -4.80
CA ARG A 244 -11.78 -9.14 -3.99
C ARG A 244 -11.24 -7.84 -3.46
N MET A 245 -12.11 -6.83 -3.43
CA MET A 245 -11.77 -5.53 -2.91
C MET A 245 -12.89 -4.94 -2.06
N GLY A 246 -12.54 -3.97 -1.22
CA GLY A 246 -13.51 -3.21 -0.46
C GLY A 246 -12.86 -2.14 0.40
N GLY A 247 -13.66 -1.22 0.90
CA GLY A 247 -13.19 -0.14 1.74
C GLY A 247 -14.08 1.10 1.61
N ARG A 248 -13.49 2.25 1.89
CA ARG A 248 -14.13 3.55 1.70
C ARG A 248 -13.22 4.48 0.93
N TYR A 249 -13.75 5.08 -0.12
CA TYR A 249 -13.11 6.16 -0.85
C TYR A 249 -13.74 7.49 -0.47
N TYR A 250 -12.90 8.51 -0.24
CA TYR A 250 -13.32 9.89 -0.08
C TYR A 250 -12.81 10.70 -1.26
N ASP A 251 -13.75 11.20 -2.07
CA ASP A 251 -13.49 12.26 -3.03
C ASP A 251 -13.39 13.61 -2.30
N HIS A 252 -12.53 14.51 -2.78
CA HIS A 252 -12.35 15.81 -2.15
C HIS A 252 -13.64 16.64 -2.07
N ASP A 253 -14.43 16.65 -3.16
CA ASP A 253 -15.59 17.52 -3.33
C ASP A 253 -16.92 16.79 -3.03
N ALA A 254 -17.07 15.57 -3.55
CA ALA A 254 -18.31 14.82 -3.58
C ALA A 254 -18.66 14.16 -2.24
N GLY A 255 -17.66 13.77 -1.45
CA GLY A 255 -17.86 13.04 -0.21
C GLY A 255 -17.31 11.62 -0.26
N TYR A 256 -17.79 10.76 0.65
CA TYR A 256 -17.35 9.36 0.70
C TYR A 256 -18.34 8.38 0.09
N ILE A 257 -17.80 7.27 -0.38
CA ILE A 257 -18.54 6.09 -0.83
C ILE A 257 -17.89 4.83 -0.26
N ASP A 258 -18.73 3.93 0.27
CA ASP A 258 -18.30 2.59 0.69
C ASP A 258 -18.39 1.64 -0.50
N PHE A 259 -17.46 0.70 -0.65
CA PHE A 259 -17.54 -0.31 -1.69
C PHE A 259 -17.09 -1.69 -1.21
N GLU A 260 -17.65 -2.72 -1.84
CA GLU A 260 -17.33 -4.13 -1.57
C GLU A 260 -17.57 -4.98 -2.82
N THR A 261 -16.70 -5.94 -3.07
CA THR A 261 -16.92 -6.98 -4.08
C THR A 261 -18.05 -7.92 -3.65
N LEU A 262 -19.07 -8.06 -4.49
CA LEU A 262 -20.15 -9.03 -4.31
C LEU A 262 -19.78 -10.38 -4.92
N ASP A 263 -19.30 -10.34 -6.16
CA ASP A 263 -18.79 -11.48 -6.92
C ASP A 263 -17.33 -11.18 -7.30
N PRO A 264 -16.39 -12.12 -7.06
CA PRO A 264 -14.97 -11.88 -7.30
C PRO A 264 -14.69 -11.42 -8.73
N LEU A 265 -13.70 -10.54 -8.86
CA LEU A 265 -13.20 -10.14 -10.16
C LEU A 265 -12.29 -11.23 -10.70
N GLU A 266 -12.51 -11.68 -11.93
CA GLU A 266 -11.60 -12.61 -12.61
C GLU A 266 -10.76 -11.86 -13.66
N ILE A 267 -9.45 -11.83 -13.46
CA ILE A 267 -8.48 -11.19 -14.37
C ILE A 267 -7.62 -12.28 -15.00
N PHE A 268 -7.81 -12.57 -16.28
CA PHE A 268 -7.03 -13.60 -16.96
C PHE A 268 -5.57 -13.17 -17.13
N PHE A 269 -4.63 -14.12 -17.13
CA PHE A 269 -3.20 -13.80 -17.23
C PHE A 269 -2.77 -13.10 -18.54
N GLU A 270 -3.64 -13.11 -19.56
CA GLU A 270 -3.40 -12.44 -20.84
C GLU A 270 -4.11 -11.08 -20.93
N ASP A 271 -4.87 -10.71 -19.90
CA ASP A 271 -5.71 -9.51 -19.84
C ASP A 271 -5.26 -8.59 -18.70
N ASP A 272 -5.35 -7.29 -18.94
CA ASP A 272 -5.03 -6.25 -17.96
C ASP A 272 -6.31 -5.69 -17.28
N GLN A 273 -7.46 -6.32 -17.54
CA GLN A 273 -8.77 -5.88 -17.06
C GLN A 273 -9.60 -7.06 -16.55
N PRO A 274 -10.53 -6.84 -15.59
CA PRO A 274 -11.47 -7.88 -15.19
C PRO A 274 -12.35 -8.29 -16.36
N SER A 275 -12.46 -9.60 -16.57
CA SER A 275 -13.37 -10.20 -17.56
C SER A 275 -14.78 -10.46 -16.99
N GLU A 276 -14.90 -10.58 -15.68
CA GLU A 276 -16.16 -10.74 -14.96
C GLU A 276 -16.01 -10.33 -13.49
N GLY A 277 -17.14 -10.14 -12.81
CA GLY A 277 -17.23 -9.82 -11.39
C GLY A 277 -18.15 -8.64 -11.11
N GLN A 278 -18.43 -8.41 -9.82
CA GLN A 278 -19.35 -7.33 -9.40
C GLN A 278 -18.83 -6.60 -8.16
N VAL A 279 -18.85 -5.27 -8.22
CA VAL A 279 -18.53 -4.40 -7.09
C VAL A 279 -19.72 -3.50 -6.79
N LYS A 280 -20.15 -3.47 -5.53
CA LYS A 280 -21.23 -2.61 -5.08
C LYS A 280 -20.69 -1.39 -4.38
N PHE A 281 -21.20 -0.23 -4.75
CA PHE A 281 -20.90 1.07 -4.17
C PHE A 281 -22.10 1.62 -3.42
N SER A 282 -21.92 2.07 -2.18
CA SER A 282 -22.99 2.55 -1.30
C SER A 282 -22.68 3.97 -0.81
N GLY A 283 -23.54 4.91 -1.19
CA GLY A 283 -23.41 6.33 -0.87
C GLY A 283 -24.35 6.81 0.24
N GLY A 284 -24.47 8.13 0.35
CA GLY A 284 -25.45 8.84 1.18
C GLY A 284 -26.89 8.62 0.75
N GLU A 285 -27.81 8.91 1.67
CA GLU A 285 -29.28 8.84 1.47
C GLU A 285 -29.81 7.48 0.97
N GLY A 286 -29.04 6.40 1.11
CA GLY A 286 -29.40 5.06 0.63
C GLY A 286 -29.23 4.86 -0.87
N THR A 287 -28.55 5.80 -1.56
CA THR A 287 -28.14 5.63 -2.96
C THR A 287 -27.05 4.57 -3.06
N TRP A 288 -27.07 3.80 -4.15
CA TRP A 288 -26.06 2.79 -4.45
C TRP A 288 -25.89 2.65 -5.95
N ALA A 289 -24.75 2.11 -6.37
CA ALA A 289 -24.47 1.68 -7.72
C ALA A 289 -23.82 0.29 -7.71
N LEU A 290 -24.02 -0.47 -8.79
CA LEU A 290 -23.41 -1.77 -9.03
C LEU A 290 -22.57 -1.68 -10.29
N LEU A 291 -21.27 -1.90 -10.16
CA LEU A 291 -20.32 -2.03 -11.27
C LEU A 291 -20.21 -3.52 -11.62
N ASP A 292 -20.69 -3.87 -12.80
CA ASP A 292 -20.62 -5.19 -13.40
C ASP A 292 -19.52 -5.21 -14.46
N PHE A 293 -18.56 -6.13 -14.34
CA PHE A 293 -17.57 -6.36 -15.40
C PHE A 293 -18.06 -7.38 -16.41
N GLU A 294 -17.84 -7.07 -17.68
CA GLU A 294 -18.13 -7.90 -18.84
C GLU A 294 -16.81 -8.21 -19.59
N SER A 295 -16.83 -9.17 -20.50
CA SER A 295 -15.63 -9.59 -21.22
C SER A 295 -14.95 -8.44 -21.98
N ASP A 296 -13.63 -8.51 -22.13
CA ASP A 296 -12.81 -7.54 -22.88
C ASP A 296 -12.78 -6.13 -22.27
N GLY A 297 -12.82 -6.01 -20.94
CA GLY A 297 -12.73 -4.73 -20.22
C GLY A 297 -13.99 -3.86 -20.34
N HIS A 298 -15.08 -4.41 -20.87
CA HIS A 298 -16.38 -3.76 -20.88
C HIS A 298 -16.97 -3.73 -19.47
N TYR A 299 -17.69 -2.67 -19.14
CA TYR A 299 -18.40 -2.58 -17.87
C TYR A 299 -19.79 -2.00 -18.02
N ARG A 300 -20.62 -2.27 -17.01
CA ARG A 300 -21.96 -1.72 -16.84
C ARG A 300 -22.13 -1.23 -15.41
N ILE A 301 -22.57 0.02 -15.23
CA ILE A 301 -22.90 0.58 -13.92
C ILE A 301 -24.41 0.78 -13.81
N GLU A 302 -25.05 0.14 -12.83
CA GLU A 302 -26.49 0.31 -12.54
C GLU A 302 -26.71 1.02 -11.19
N MET A 303 -27.47 2.12 -11.21
CA MET A 303 -27.87 2.85 -10.02
C MET A 303 -29.13 2.28 -9.35
N SER A 304 -29.29 2.63 -8.07
CA SER A 304 -30.47 2.34 -7.26
C SER A 304 -31.83 2.78 -7.83
N ASP A 305 -31.85 3.76 -8.75
CA ASP A 305 -33.07 4.23 -9.42
C ASP A 305 -33.33 3.57 -10.78
N GLY A 306 -32.43 2.67 -11.21
CA GLY A 306 -32.48 1.96 -12.49
C GLY A 306 -31.80 2.69 -13.65
N THR A 307 -31.12 3.82 -13.40
CA THR A 307 -30.22 4.43 -14.39
C THR A 307 -29.05 3.49 -14.67
N VAL A 308 -28.65 3.39 -15.94
CA VAL A 308 -27.58 2.49 -16.38
C VAL A 308 -26.64 3.26 -17.30
N GLU A 309 -25.34 3.14 -17.05
CA GLU A 309 -24.27 3.54 -17.97
C GLU A 309 -23.41 2.32 -18.33
N THR A 310 -22.76 2.37 -19.49
CA THR A 310 -21.90 1.29 -19.99
C THR A 310 -20.67 1.89 -20.65
N GLY A 311 -19.53 1.26 -20.45
CA GLY A 311 -18.27 1.74 -21.02
C GLY A 311 -17.26 0.63 -21.27
N THR A 312 -16.03 1.05 -21.45
CA THR A 312 -14.82 0.22 -21.53
C THR A 312 -13.77 0.93 -20.69
N LEU A 313 -13.02 0.17 -19.90
CA LEU A 313 -11.85 0.68 -19.18
C LEU A 313 -10.65 0.84 -20.12
#